data_AF-A0A968TRX4-F1
#
_entry.id   AF-A0A968TRX4-F1
#
_cell.length_a   1.000
_cell.length_b   1.000
_cell.length_c   1.000
_cell.angle_alpha   90.00
_cell.angle_beta   90.00
_cell.angle_gamma   90.00
#
_symmetry.space_group_name_H-M   'P 1'
#
loop_
_entity.id
_entity.type
_entity.pdbx_description
1 polymer ?
#
loop_
_entity_poly.entity_id
_entity_poly.type
_entity_poly.pdbx_seq_one_letter_code
_entity_poly.pdbx_strand_id
1 'polypeptide(L)'
;MVLHSSAEFAVKFLETEDLQPIAKHLLDCAAHLLPWLSQPEMMQIHRWRYAFVRRACPDLTLFATDPLPIACCGDWCGGANVEAALRSGDATAAEINKLLGDRGLGDRTVPPLDFAAILAES
;
A
#
# COMPACT_ATOMS: atom_id res chain seq x y z
N MET A 1 7.39 -17.14 -7.06
CA MET A 1 5.92 -17.32 -7.04
C MET A 1 5.40 -16.66 -5.78
N VAL A 2 4.22 -16.03 -5.81
CA VAL A 2 3.61 -15.37 -4.64
C VAL A 2 2.25 -16.01 -4.37
N LEU A 3 1.98 -16.31 -3.10
CA LEU A 3 0.69 -16.81 -2.64
C LEU A 3 0.03 -15.71 -1.81
N HIS A 4 -1.22 -15.39 -2.12
CA HIS A 4 -2.04 -14.50 -1.31
C HIS A 4 -3.13 -15.31 -0.63
N SER A 5 -3.32 -15.07 0.67
CA SER A 5 -4.51 -15.54 1.38
C SER A 5 -5.71 -14.65 1.06
N SER A 6 -6.91 -15.08 1.47
CA SER A 6 -8.07 -14.20 1.44
C SER A 6 -7.95 -13.09 2.50
N ALA A 7 -8.73 -12.02 2.32
CA ALA A 7 -8.75 -10.91 3.27
C ALA A 7 -9.23 -11.35 4.66
N GLU A 8 -10.22 -12.27 4.73
CA GLU A 8 -10.72 -12.79 6.01
C GLU A 8 -9.65 -13.57 6.77
N PHE A 9 -8.89 -14.40 6.04
CA PHE A 9 -7.79 -15.17 6.62
C PHE A 9 -6.68 -14.25 7.15
N ALA A 10 -6.29 -13.23 6.36
CA ALA A 10 -5.26 -12.27 6.78
C ALA A 10 -5.65 -11.48 8.05
N VAL A 11 -6.92 -11.09 8.17
CA VAL A 11 -7.43 -10.39 9.38
C VAL A 11 -7.36 -11.29 10.61
N LYS A 12 -7.67 -12.58 10.48
CA LYS A 12 -7.64 -13.54 11.60
C LYS A 12 -6.26 -13.67 12.26
N PHE A 13 -5.19 -13.56 11.47
CA PHE A 13 -3.80 -13.70 11.93
C PHE A 13 -3.04 -12.37 11.95
N LEU A 14 -3.76 -11.25 11.90
CA LEU A 14 -3.17 -9.91 11.77
C LEU A 14 -2.21 -9.57 12.92
N GLU A 15 -2.54 -9.99 14.14
CA GLU A 15 -1.74 -9.70 15.34
C GLU A 15 -0.88 -10.88 15.79
N THR A 16 -0.77 -11.94 14.97
CA THR A 16 0.08 -13.08 15.31
C THR A 16 1.55 -12.66 15.23
N GLU A 17 2.33 -12.99 16.28
CA GLU A 17 3.76 -12.68 16.34
C GLU A 17 4.57 -13.54 15.37
N ASP A 18 4.40 -14.87 15.43
CA ASP A 18 5.07 -15.80 14.53
C ASP A 18 4.18 -16.20 13.34
N LEU A 19 4.56 -15.73 12.16
CA LEU A 19 3.86 -16.00 10.91
C LEU A 19 4.34 -17.29 10.21
N GLN A 20 5.42 -17.92 10.64
CA GLN A 20 5.97 -19.11 9.97
C GLN A 20 4.96 -20.28 9.89
N PRO A 21 4.21 -20.62 10.96
CA PRO A 21 3.20 -21.68 10.89
C PRO A 21 2.08 -21.34 9.89
N ILE A 22 1.73 -20.06 9.77
CA ILE A 22 0.70 -19.56 8.86
C ILE A 22 1.20 -19.63 7.41
N ALA A 23 2.46 -19.25 7.16
CA ALA A 23 3.11 -19.39 5.86
C ALA A 23 3.12 -20.85 5.40
N LYS A 24 3.51 -21.76 6.30
CA LYS A 24 3.55 -23.20 6.01
C LYS A 24 2.16 -23.75 5.68
N HIS A 25 1.13 -23.33 6.41
CA HIS A 25 -0.25 -23.72 6.13
C HIS A 25 -0.71 -23.27 4.74
N LEU A 26 -0.45 -22.00 4.35
CA LEU A 26 -0.78 -21.50 3.02
C LEU A 26 -0.04 -22.26 1.91
N LEU A 27 1.23 -22.59 2.15
CA LEU A 27 2.05 -23.38 1.25
C LEU A 27 1.49 -24.80 1.07
N ASP A 28 1.09 -25.47 2.16
CA ASP A 28 0.51 -26.81 2.12
C ASP A 28 -0.82 -26.81 1.37
N CYS A 29 -1.66 -25.78 1.57
CA CYS A 29 -2.89 -25.59 0.78
C CYS A 29 -2.59 -25.46 -0.72
N ALA A 30 -1.58 -24.66 -1.10
CA ALA A 30 -1.19 -24.49 -2.49
C ALA A 30 -0.56 -25.76 -3.08
N ALA A 31 0.18 -26.53 -2.27
CA ALA A 31 0.82 -27.78 -2.69
C ALA A 31 -0.19 -28.87 -3.07
N HIS A 32 -1.42 -28.84 -2.55
CA HIS A 32 -2.49 -29.74 -3.01
C HIS A 32 -2.82 -29.53 -4.50
N LEU A 33 -2.67 -28.32 -5.03
CA LEU A 33 -2.90 -27.99 -6.44
C LEU A 33 -1.61 -28.07 -7.27
N LEU A 34 -0.48 -27.72 -6.65
CA LEU A 34 0.83 -27.61 -7.28
C LEU A 34 1.86 -28.36 -6.42
N PRO A 35 1.99 -29.69 -6.55
CA PRO A 35 2.80 -30.51 -5.63
C PRO A 35 4.28 -30.11 -5.49
N TRP A 36 4.84 -29.49 -6.52
CA TRP A 36 6.21 -28.97 -6.52
C TRP A 36 6.43 -27.80 -5.53
N LEU A 37 5.36 -27.26 -4.94
CA LEU A 37 5.43 -26.25 -3.87
C LEU A 37 5.66 -26.81 -2.48
N SER A 38 5.59 -28.13 -2.29
CA SER A 38 5.69 -28.74 -0.96
C SER A 38 7.03 -28.44 -0.24
N GLN A 39 8.10 -28.14 -1.00
CA GLN A 39 9.45 -27.92 -0.48
C GLN A 39 10.18 -26.81 -1.26
N PRO A 40 9.87 -25.52 -1.02
CA PRO A 40 10.62 -24.42 -1.62
C PRO A 40 12.00 -24.31 -0.97
N GLU A 41 13.01 -23.93 -1.75
CA GLU A 41 14.35 -23.64 -1.23
C GLU A 41 14.35 -22.42 -0.30
N MET A 42 13.50 -21.43 -0.59
CA MET A 42 13.34 -20.22 0.20
C MET A 42 11.87 -19.84 0.33
N MET A 43 11.46 -19.46 1.54
CA MET A 43 10.12 -19.00 1.86
C MET A 43 10.21 -17.70 2.67
N GLN A 44 9.46 -16.70 2.22
CA GLN A 44 9.28 -15.43 2.91
C GLN A 44 7.79 -15.17 3.08
N ILE A 45 7.43 -14.57 4.21
CA ILE A 45 6.07 -14.15 4.51
C ILE A 45 6.07 -12.68 4.89
N HIS A 46 5.10 -11.95 4.32
CA HIS A 46 4.86 -10.55 4.63
C HIS A 46 3.39 -10.35 5.00
N ARG A 47 3.16 -9.42 5.93
CA ARG A 47 1.82 -9.06 6.42
C ARG A 47 1.50 -7.62 6.02
N TRP A 48 0.46 -7.46 5.22
CA TRP A 48 0.00 -6.16 4.73
C TRP A 48 -1.31 -5.79 5.41
N ARG A 49 -1.24 -4.98 6.48
CA ARG A 49 -2.43 -4.53 7.22
C ARG A 49 -3.40 -3.73 6.34
N TYR A 50 -2.85 -2.97 5.39
CA TYR A 50 -3.59 -2.10 4.47
C TYR A 50 -3.42 -2.56 3.02
N ALA A 51 -3.66 -3.85 2.74
CA ALA A 51 -3.48 -4.43 1.41
C ALA A 51 -4.55 -4.02 0.38
N PHE A 52 -5.80 -3.87 0.85
CA PHE A 52 -6.95 -3.59 -0.02
C PHE A 52 -7.88 -2.57 0.62
N VAL A 53 -8.31 -1.61 -0.19
CA VAL A 53 -9.31 -0.62 0.17
C VAL A 53 -10.67 -1.32 0.29
N ARG A 54 -11.29 -1.24 1.48
CA ARG A 54 -12.65 -1.78 1.71
C ARG A 54 -13.75 -0.85 1.23
N ARG A 55 -13.50 0.46 1.34
CA ARG A 55 -14.42 1.52 0.94
C ARG A 55 -13.63 2.69 0.39
N ALA A 56 -13.74 2.88 -0.92
CA ALA A 56 -13.14 4.02 -1.58
C ALA A 56 -13.82 5.33 -1.14
N CYS A 57 -13.02 6.39 -0.99
CA CYS A 57 -13.52 7.75 -1.01
C CYS A 57 -14.00 8.07 -2.44
N PRO A 58 -15.16 8.70 -2.63
CA PRO A 58 -15.64 9.06 -3.97
C PRO A 58 -14.78 10.14 -4.63
N ASP A 59 -14.12 10.97 -3.83
CA ASP A 59 -13.29 12.08 -4.31
C ASP A 59 -11.89 11.58 -4.70
N LEU A 60 -11.30 12.19 -5.72
CA LEU A 60 -9.92 11.91 -6.13
C LEU A 60 -8.89 12.54 -5.18
N THR A 61 -9.29 13.54 -4.39
CA THR A 61 -8.39 14.32 -3.55
C THR A 61 -9.11 14.72 -2.26
N LEU A 62 -8.48 14.57 -1.10
CA LEU A 62 -9.00 15.15 0.15
C LEU A 62 -8.11 16.31 0.60
N PHE A 63 -8.72 17.42 1.00
CA PHE A 63 -8.01 18.59 1.52
C PHE A 63 -8.45 18.89 2.95
N ALA A 64 -7.48 19.05 3.84
CA ALA A 64 -7.65 19.70 5.13
C ALA A 64 -7.06 21.09 5.04
N THR A 65 -7.83 22.13 5.33
CA THR A 65 -7.43 23.54 5.11
C THR A 65 -7.07 24.30 6.39
N ASP A 66 -7.22 23.66 7.55
CA ASP A 66 -7.00 24.25 8.89
C ASP A 66 -6.22 23.23 9.74
N PRO A 67 -5.07 23.57 10.36
CA PRO A 67 -4.41 24.89 10.41
C PRO A 67 -3.53 25.25 9.19
N LEU A 68 -3.16 24.28 8.37
CA LEU A 68 -2.42 24.49 7.11
C LEU A 68 -3.00 23.56 6.03
N PRO A 69 -2.95 23.95 4.75
CA PRO A 69 -3.45 23.11 3.66
C PRO A 69 -2.62 21.82 3.54
N ILE A 70 -3.26 20.69 3.82
CA ILE A 70 -2.75 19.33 3.59
C ILE A 70 -3.65 18.67 2.56
N ALA A 71 -3.04 18.09 1.53
CA ALA A 71 -3.73 17.28 0.55
C ALA A 71 -3.39 15.80 0.75
N CYS A 72 -4.39 14.93 0.65
CA CYS A 72 -4.26 13.49 0.73
C CYS A 72 -4.74 12.86 -0.58
N CYS A 73 -3.93 11.95 -1.12
CA CYS A 73 -4.23 11.12 -2.28
C CYS A 73 -3.81 9.67 -2.02
N GLY A 74 -4.34 8.75 -2.80
CA GLY A 74 -3.98 7.34 -2.73
C GLY A 74 -4.90 6.44 -3.53
N ASP A 75 -4.63 5.15 -3.48
CA ASP A 75 -5.43 4.09 -4.11
C ASP A 75 -6.87 4.03 -3.57
N TRP A 76 -7.11 4.57 -2.38
CA TRP A 76 -8.41 4.70 -1.73
C TRP A 76 -9.23 5.92 -2.19
N CYS A 77 -8.68 6.81 -3.02
CA CYS A 77 -9.38 7.97 -3.57
C CYS A 77 -9.88 7.69 -5.00
N GLY A 78 -11.19 7.83 -5.23
CA GLY A 78 -11.85 7.62 -6.52
C GLY A 78 -11.89 6.16 -7.00
N GLY A 79 -11.37 5.22 -6.21
CA GLY A 79 -11.32 3.79 -6.55
C GLY A 79 -10.61 2.95 -5.50
N ALA A 80 -10.17 1.76 -5.90
CA ALA A 80 -9.52 0.77 -5.04
C ALA A 80 -8.48 -0.04 -5.82
N ASN A 81 -7.70 0.64 -6.66
CA ASN A 81 -6.71 0.02 -7.54
C ASN A 81 -5.55 0.98 -7.85
N VAL A 82 -4.53 0.46 -8.55
CA VAL A 82 -3.33 1.23 -8.91
C VAL A 82 -3.67 2.43 -9.81
N GLU A 83 -4.62 2.28 -10.73
CA GLU A 83 -5.03 3.39 -11.61
C GLU A 83 -5.66 4.54 -10.81
N ALA A 84 -6.49 4.22 -9.83
CA ALA A 84 -7.08 5.20 -8.92
C ALA A 84 -6.00 5.94 -8.13
N ALA A 85 -4.97 5.24 -7.65
CA ALA A 85 -3.84 5.86 -6.97
C ALA A 85 -3.11 6.89 -7.86
N LEU A 86 -2.83 6.51 -9.11
CA LEU A 86 -2.16 7.39 -10.08
C LEU A 86 -3.02 8.61 -10.40
N ARG A 87 -4.31 8.41 -10.70
CA ARG A 87 -5.26 9.49 -11.00
C ARG A 87 -5.47 10.43 -9.81
N SER A 88 -5.54 9.88 -8.60
CA SER A 88 -5.66 10.64 -7.35
C SER A 88 -4.42 11.50 -7.12
N GLY A 89 -3.22 10.94 -7.30
CA GLY A 89 -1.96 11.68 -7.16
C GLY A 89 -1.84 12.83 -8.17
N ASP A 90 -2.17 12.57 -9.44
CA ASP A 90 -2.13 13.58 -10.51
C ASP A 90 -3.13 14.73 -10.24
N ALA A 91 -4.38 14.39 -9.88
CA ALA A 91 -5.39 15.38 -9.52
C ALA A 91 -4.97 16.23 -8.31
N THR A 92 -4.39 15.62 -7.27
CA THR A 92 -3.89 16.35 -6.10
C THR A 92 -2.75 17.30 -6.47
N ALA A 93 -1.80 16.86 -7.28
CA ALA A 93 -0.69 17.70 -7.72
C ALA A 93 -1.19 18.93 -8.52
N ALA A 94 -2.17 18.72 -9.41
CA ALA A 94 -2.78 19.81 -10.18
C ALA A 94 -3.46 20.85 -9.28
N GLU A 95 -4.23 20.43 -8.27
CA GLU A 95 -4.88 21.34 -7.33
C GLU A 95 -3.87 22.08 -6.43
N ILE A 96 -2.81 21.41 -5.97
CA ILE A 96 -1.74 22.07 -5.22
C ILE A 96 -1.05 23.15 -6.07
N ASN A 97 -0.70 22.85 -7.32
CA ASN A 97 -0.05 23.82 -8.21
C ASN A 97 -0.93 25.05 -8.43
N LYS A 98 -2.25 24.84 -8.61
CA LYS A 98 -3.24 25.91 -8.72
C LYS A 98 -3.30 26.79 -7.46
N LEU A 99 -3.27 26.20 -6.27
CA LEU A 99 -3.25 26.93 -4.99
C LEU A 99 -1.95 27.73 -4.81
N LEU A 100 -0.81 27.19 -5.26
CA LEU A 100 0.46 27.89 -5.23
C LEU A 100 0.57 29.00 -6.28
N GLY A 101 -0.30 29.00 -7.30
CA GLY A 101 -0.32 29.98 -8.38
C GLY A 101 0.91 29.86 -9.27
N ASP A 102 1.28 28.62 -9.63
CA ASP A 102 2.48 28.26 -10.42
C ASP A 102 3.81 28.74 -9.83
N ARG A 103 3.81 29.20 -8.58
CA ARG A 103 5.03 29.43 -7.82
C ARG A 103 5.67 28.07 -7.59
N GLY A 104 6.90 27.89 -8.08
CA GLY A 104 7.68 26.72 -7.74
C GLY A 104 7.76 26.55 -6.22
N LEU A 105 7.84 25.30 -5.76
CA LEU A 105 8.27 24.98 -4.40
C LEU A 105 9.64 25.63 -4.21
N GLY A 106 9.68 26.87 -3.70
CA GLY A 106 10.88 27.70 -3.71
C GLY A 106 12.07 26.91 -3.17
N ASP A 107 13.20 26.96 -3.87
CA ASP A 107 14.45 26.17 -3.71
C ASP A 107 14.62 25.41 -2.40
N ARG A 108 13.76 24.42 -2.19
CA ARG A 108 13.84 23.45 -1.11
C ARG A 108 14.11 22.16 -1.83
N THR A 109 15.39 21.85 -1.95
CA THR A 109 15.85 20.51 -2.26
C THR A 109 15.16 19.56 -1.29
N VAL A 110 14.11 18.88 -1.75
CA VAL A 110 13.56 17.74 -1.03
C VAL A 110 14.67 16.69 -1.15
N PRO A 111 15.33 16.31 -0.04
CA PRO A 111 16.33 15.26 -0.11
C PRO A 111 15.66 14.02 -0.72
N PRO A 112 16.35 13.30 -1.62
CA PRO A 112 15.78 12.11 -2.24
C PRO A 112 15.26 11.17 -1.16
N LEU A 113 14.07 10.60 -1.40
CA LEU A 113 13.49 9.60 -0.51
C LEU A 113 14.50 8.48 -0.31
N ASP A 114 14.91 8.28 0.95
CA ASP A 114 15.74 7.16 1.33
C ASP A 114 14.88 5.89 1.40
N PHE A 115 14.74 5.23 0.25
CA PHE A 115 14.01 3.96 0.16
C PHE A 115 14.63 2.85 1.03
N ALA A 116 15.91 2.95 1.39
CA ALA A 116 16.55 1.97 2.28
C ALA A 116 16.07 2.14 3.74
N ALA A 117 15.83 3.37 4.19
CA ALA A 117 15.28 3.64 5.52
C ALA A 117 13.83 3.15 5.66
N ILE A 118 13.01 3.30 4.61
CA ILE A 118 11.58 2.90 4.63
C ILE A 118 11.40 1.37 4.66
N LEU A 119 12.30 0.62 4.03
CA LEU A 119 12.24 -0.85 3.98
C LEU A 119 12.92 -1.54 5.19
N ALA A 120 13.72 -0.80 5.97
CA ALA A 120 14.35 -1.32 7.18
C ALA A 120 13.41 -1.33 8.41
N GLU A 121 12.28 -0.61 8.34
CA GLU A 121 11.26 -0.51 9.40
C GLU A 121 10.01 -1.37 9.14
N SER A 122 10.00 -2.22 8.11
CA SER A 122 8.88 -3.09 7.71
C SER A 122 9.11 -4.57 7.95
#